data_AF-A0A8S2SHB4-F1
#
_entry.id   AF-A0A8S2SHB4-F1
#
_cell.length_a   1.000
_cell.length_b   1.000
_cell.length_c   1.000
_cell.angle_alpha   90.00
_cell.angle_beta   90.00
_cell.angle_gamma   90.00
#
_symmetry.space_group_name_H-M   'P 1'
#
loop_
_entity.id
_entity.type
_entity.pdbx_description
1 polymer ?
#
loop_
_entity_poly.entity_id
_entity_poly.type
_entity_poly.pdbx_seq_one_letter_code
_entity_poly.pdbx_strand_id
1 'polypeptide(L)'
;MIPILLVGSIPLIDNEQVFKCVSEIMGSHLRYIPDGETGKRRMWIGFQECVFARNPLLTQDPPFNIHYGPQIGKFRFRDGSNRMELKFDNLGYLEAALNSFALFKKLKEDGTIPTHVRFQVSVPSPLATV
;
A
#
# COMPACT_ATOMS: atom_id res chain seq x y z
N MET A 1 28.19 4.87 8.60
CA MET A 1 27.55 4.12 7.47
C MET A 1 26.30 4.88 7.06
N ILE A 2 26.08 5.09 5.76
CA ILE A 2 24.91 5.80 5.23
C ILE A 2 23.78 4.78 4.99
N PRO A 3 22.57 4.99 5.54
CA PRO A 3 21.46 4.07 5.33
C PRO A 3 20.83 4.24 3.94
N ILE A 4 20.30 3.15 3.40
CA ILE A 4 19.53 3.14 2.14
C ILE A 4 18.06 3.39 2.48
N LEU A 5 17.43 4.32 1.76
CA LEU A 5 15.99 4.58 1.87
C LEU A 5 15.22 3.75 0.84
N LEU A 6 14.31 2.90 1.33
CA LEU A 6 13.29 2.23 0.53
C LEU A 6 11.99 3.01 0.62
N VAL A 7 11.42 3.38 -0.52
CA VAL A 7 10.25 4.30 -0.56
C VAL A 7 8.90 3.62 -0.32
N GLY A 8 8.78 2.32 -0.59
CA GLY A 8 7.52 1.60 -0.41
C GLY A 8 7.44 0.37 -1.30
N SER A 9 7.08 0.57 -2.56
CA SER A 9 6.84 -0.52 -3.52
C SER A 9 8.12 -1.25 -3.92
N ILE A 10 8.05 -2.58 -3.95
CA ILE A 10 9.15 -3.46 -4.36
C ILE A 10 8.55 -4.56 -5.27
N PRO A 11 9.12 -4.81 -6.46
CA PRO A 11 8.51 -5.67 -7.49
C PRO A 11 8.73 -7.16 -7.21
N LEU A 12 8.41 -7.61 -6.00
CA LEU A 12 8.42 -9.01 -5.59
C LEU A 12 6.99 -9.53 -5.41
N ILE A 13 6.84 -10.84 -5.29
CA ILE A 13 5.52 -11.49 -5.37
C ILE A 13 4.67 -11.20 -4.12
N ASP A 14 5.29 -11.16 -2.94
CA ASP A 14 4.64 -11.06 -1.64
C ASP A 14 5.54 -10.35 -0.60
N ASN A 15 4.96 -10.01 0.54
CA ASN A 15 5.64 -9.30 1.62
C ASN A 15 6.79 -10.13 2.25
N GLU A 16 6.68 -11.47 2.27
CA GLU A 16 7.71 -12.33 2.86
C GLU A 16 8.99 -12.30 2.03
N GLN A 17 8.86 -12.39 0.70
CA GLN A 17 9.99 -12.25 -0.22
C GLN A 17 10.62 -10.87 -0.13
N VAL A 18 9.82 -9.80 0.02
CA VAL A 18 10.34 -8.45 0.26
C VAL A 18 11.18 -8.41 1.53
N PHE A 19 10.63 -8.91 2.63
CA PHE A 19 11.31 -8.91 3.93
C PHE A 19 12.61 -9.69 3.91
N LYS A 20 12.63 -10.89 3.31
CA LYS A 20 13.83 -11.73 3.21
C LYS A 20 14.87 -11.10 2.29
N CYS A 21 14.48 -10.77 1.06
CA CYS A 21 15.39 -10.27 0.02
C CYS A 21 16.08 -8.97 0.43
N VAL A 22 15.32 -8.01 0.97
CA VAL A 22 15.89 -6.73 1.41
C VAL A 22 16.81 -6.91 2.63
N SER A 23 16.43 -7.76 3.59
CA SER A 23 17.25 -8.01 4.78
C SER A 23 18.58 -8.66 4.42
N GLU A 24 18.56 -9.60 3.46
CA GLU A 24 19.76 -10.27 2.95
C GLU A 24 20.67 -9.32 2.15
N ILE A 25 20.11 -8.60 1.17
CA ILE A 25 20.90 -7.78 0.24
C ILE A 25 21.45 -6.52 0.90
N MET A 26 20.66 -5.84 1.73
CA MET A 26 21.04 -4.52 2.25
C MET A 26 21.86 -4.57 3.54
N GLY A 27 21.81 -5.69 4.27
CA GLY A 27 22.58 -5.92 5.49
C GLY A 27 22.55 -4.72 6.45
N SER A 28 23.72 -4.22 6.83
CA SER A 28 23.89 -3.12 7.77
C SER A 28 23.42 -1.74 7.28
N HIS A 29 23.15 -1.58 5.99
CA HIS A 29 22.60 -0.33 5.43
C HIS A 29 21.09 -0.22 5.62
N LEU A 30 20.42 -1.31 5.99
CA LEU A 30 18.97 -1.35 6.20
C LEU A 30 18.61 -0.77 7.56
N ARG A 31 17.77 0.27 7.59
CA ARG A 31 17.23 0.84 8.84
C ARG A 31 15.73 0.67 8.95
N TYR A 32 15.04 0.76 7.82
CA TYR A 32 13.60 0.67 7.71
C TYR A 32 13.24 -0.21 6.53
N ILE A 33 12.22 -1.05 6.68
CA ILE A 33 11.77 -1.93 5.62
C ILE A 33 10.26 -1.76 5.37
N PRO A 34 9.84 -1.40 4.15
CA PRO A 34 8.44 -1.45 3.75
C PRO A 34 8.04 -2.89 3.42
N ASP A 35 6.74 -3.15 3.37
CA ASP A 35 6.20 -4.45 2.95
C ASP A 35 6.17 -4.65 1.42
N GLY A 36 6.61 -3.66 0.66
CA GLY A 36 6.72 -3.74 -0.80
C GLY A 36 5.44 -3.48 -1.57
N GLU A 37 4.30 -3.25 -0.90
CA GLU A 37 2.99 -3.02 -1.54
C GLU A 37 2.64 -4.11 -2.57
N THR A 38 2.86 -5.37 -2.21
CA THR A 38 2.72 -6.51 -3.12
C THR A 38 1.26 -6.96 -3.29
N GLY A 39 1.04 -7.93 -4.20
CA GLY A 39 -0.26 -8.56 -4.42
C GLY A 39 -1.38 -7.56 -4.73
N LYS A 40 -2.46 -7.60 -3.94
CA LYS A 40 -3.63 -6.71 -4.12
C LYS A 40 -3.29 -5.22 -3.97
N ARG A 41 -2.20 -4.87 -3.28
CA ARG A 41 -1.77 -3.48 -3.09
C ARG A 41 -0.72 -3.02 -4.11
N ARG A 42 -0.46 -3.82 -5.14
CA ARG A 42 0.41 -3.43 -6.24
C ARG A 42 -0.13 -2.16 -6.90
N MET A 43 0.78 -1.35 -7.46
CA MET A 43 0.46 -0.05 -8.06
C MET A 43 -0.06 0.98 -7.03
N TRP A 44 0.55 1.00 -5.83
CA TRP A 44 0.33 2.04 -4.82
C TRP A 44 -1.14 2.17 -4.38
N ILE A 45 -1.83 3.24 -4.78
CA ILE A 45 -3.25 3.50 -4.47
C ILE A 45 -4.23 2.68 -5.32
N GLY A 46 -3.75 1.86 -6.26
CA GLY A 46 -4.61 1.10 -7.19
C GLY A 46 -5.71 0.29 -6.51
N PHE A 47 -5.43 -0.31 -5.36
CA PHE A 47 -6.40 -1.10 -4.61
C PHE A 47 -7.60 -0.29 -4.06
N GLN A 48 -7.52 1.05 -4.03
CA GLN A 48 -8.63 1.92 -3.64
C GLN A 48 -9.77 1.91 -4.67
N GLU A 49 -9.53 1.49 -5.91
CA GLU A 49 -10.58 1.34 -6.91
C GLU A 49 -11.73 0.46 -6.39
N CYS A 50 -11.40 -0.68 -5.77
CA CYS A 50 -12.38 -1.58 -5.15
C CYS A 50 -13.07 -0.95 -3.92
N VAL A 51 -12.44 -0.01 -3.23
CA VAL A 51 -13.06 0.71 -2.11
C VAL A 51 -14.11 1.68 -2.64
N PHE A 52 -13.78 2.45 -3.66
CA PHE A 52 -14.67 3.43 -4.28
C PHE A 52 -15.82 2.76 -5.03
N ALA A 53 -15.56 1.67 -5.76
CA ALA A 53 -16.58 0.92 -6.50
C ALA A 53 -17.66 0.31 -5.60
N ARG A 54 -17.36 0.06 -4.32
CA ARG A 54 -18.34 -0.45 -3.34
C ARG A 54 -19.24 0.64 -2.76
N ASN A 55 -18.92 1.91 -2.97
CA ASN A 55 -19.72 3.00 -2.43
C ASN A 55 -21.02 3.18 -3.26
N PRO A 56 -22.21 3.11 -2.64
CA PRO A 56 -23.48 3.17 -3.38
C PRO A 56 -23.74 4.54 -4.03
N LEU A 57 -23.13 5.61 -3.50
CA LEU A 57 -23.31 6.97 -4.01
C LEU A 57 -22.45 7.26 -5.24
N LEU A 58 -21.47 6.40 -5.54
CA LEU A 58 -20.51 6.59 -6.60
C LEU A 58 -20.77 5.67 -7.80
N THR A 59 -20.45 6.17 -8.98
CA THR A 59 -20.34 5.41 -10.22
C THR A 59 -18.99 5.69 -10.86
N GLN A 60 -18.45 4.70 -11.55
CA GLN A 60 -17.17 4.81 -12.24
C GLN A 60 -17.40 5.27 -13.68
N ASP A 61 -16.69 6.32 -14.09
CA ASP A 61 -16.57 6.71 -15.49
C ASP A 61 -15.55 5.80 -16.20
N PRO A 62 -15.61 5.68 -17.54
CA PRO A 62 -14.62 4.93 -18.29
C PRO A 62 -13.18 5.38 -17.96
N PRO A 63 -12.21 4.46 -17.94
CA PRO A 63 -10.83 4.80 -17.65
C PRO A 63 -10.32 5.89 -18.59
N PHE A 64 -9.75 6.94 -18.02
CA PHE A 64 -9.07 7.96 -18.80
C PHE A 64 -7.63 7.51 -19.03
N ASN A 65 -7.20 7.53 -20.29
CA ASN A 65 -5.89 7.01 -20.66
C ASN A 65 -4.79 7.94 -20.14
N ILE A 66 -4.15 7.57 -19.03
CA ILE A 66 -2.96 8.24 -18.54
C ILE A 66 -1.73 7.46 -19.00
N HIS A 67 -0.82 8.13 -19.72
CA HIS A 67 0.41 7.52 -20.23
C HIS A 67 1.33 7.00 -19.11
N TYR A 68 1.14 7.47 -17.88
CA TYR A 68 1.86 7.02 -16.69
C TYR A 68 0.90 6.94 -15.49
N GLY A 69 0.72 5.73 -14.95
CA GLY A 69 -0.11 5.48 -13.77
C GLY A 69 -1.05 4.27 -13.94
N PRO A 70 -1.65 3.79 -12.85
CA PRO A 70 -2.68 2.75 -12.93
C PRO A 70 -3.90 3.30 -13.69
N GLN A 71 -4.44 2.50 -14.62
CA GLN A 71 -5.58 2.85 -15.47
C GLN A 71 -6.89 2.76 -14.67
N ILE A 72 -7.03 3.60 -13.65
CA ILE A 72 -8.17 3.61 -12.73
C ILE A 72 -9.24 4.55 -13.30
N GLY A 73 -10.46 4.06 -13.47
CA GLY A 73 -11.60 4.90 -13.83
C GLY A 73 -11.89 5.93 -12.73
N LYS A 74 -12.14 7.19 -13.12
CA LYS A 74 -12.55 8.23 -12.16
C LYS A 74 -13.92 7.88 -11.58
N PHE A 75 -14.10 8.15 -10.29
CA PHE A 75 -15.40 8.02 -9.66
C PHE A 75 -16.10 9.37 -9.61
N ARG A 76 -17.40 9.37 -9.92
CA ARG A 76 -18.29 10.51 -9.75
C ARG A 76 -19.50 10.12 -8.94
N PHE A 77 -20.21 11.11 -8.42
CA PHE A 77 -21.51 10.86 -7.81
C PHE A 77 -22.51 10.36 -8.87
N ARG A 78 -23.36 9.42 -8.45
CA ARG A 78 -24.58 9.09 -9.18
C ARG A 78 -25.54 10.27 -9.18
N ASP A 79 -26.40 10.30 -10.19
CA ASP A 79 -27.38 11.38 -10.34
C ASP A 79 -28.39 11.33 -9.18
N GLY A 80 -28.66 12.48 -8.57
CA GLY A 80 -29.54 12.57 -7.40
C GLY A 80 -28.90 12.19 -6.05
N SER A 81 -27.64 11.74 -6.01
CA SER A 81 -26.95 11.44 -4.76
C SER A 81 -26.71 12.70 -3.91
N ASN A 82 -27.02 12.63 -2.61
CA ASN A 82 -26.64 13.64 -1.64
C ASN A 82 -25.14 13.52 -1.29
N ARG A 83 -24.34 14.50 -1.70
CA ARG A 83 -22.89 14.50 -1.47
C ARG A 83 -22.50 14.54 0.01
N MET A 84 -23.37 15.08 0.86
CA MET A 84 -23.15 15.17 2.30
C MET A 84 -23.26 13.81 3.00
N GLU A 85 -23.81 12.80 2.33
CA GLU A 85 -23.91 11.43 2.84
C GLU A 85 -22.71 10.57 2.47
N LEU A 86 -21.73 11.11 1.71
CA LEU A 86 -20.53 10.36 1.35
C LEU A 86 -19.75 9.97 2.61
N LYS A 87 -19.68 8.65 2.81
CA LYS A 87 -18.86 8.04 3.85
C LYS A 87 -18.06 6.91 3.24
N PHE A 88 -16.81 6.80 3.66
CA PHE A 88 -16.00 5.62 3.45
C PHE A 88 -15.80 4.97 4.81
N ASP A 89 -16.03 3.66 4.87
CA ASP A 89 -15.73 2.86 6.04
C ASP A 89 -14.23 2.50 6.02
N ASN A 90 -13.92 1.21 6.04
CA ASN A 90 -12.55 0.73 6.02
C ASN A 90 -11.90 0.91 4.62
N LEU A 91 -10.93 1.82 4.52
CA LEU A 91 -10.09 2.04 3.34
C LEU A 91 -9.04 0.92 3.12
N GLY A 92 -8.85 0.04 4.10
CA GLY A 92 -7.96 -1.12 4.03
C GLY A 92 -6.48 -0.86 4.39
N TYR A 93 -6.05 0.40 4.52
CA TYR A 93 -4.65 0.72 4.86
C TYR A 93 -4.21 0.19 6.23
N LEU A 94 -5.05 0.37 7.26
CA LEU A 94 -4.74 -0.10 8.61
C LEU A 94 -4.64 -1.63 8.66
N GLU A 95 -5.59 -2.33 8.06
CA GLU A 95 -5.62 -3.79 8.00
C GLU A 95 -4.39 -4.33 7.26
N ALA A 96 -4.01 -3.71 6.14
CA ALA A 96 -2.80 -4.05 5.41
C ALA A 96 -1.54 -3.86 6.27
N ALA A 97 -1.42 -2.72 6.97
CA ALA A 97 -0.28 -2.45 7.84
C ALA A 97 -0.18 -3.45 9.00
N LEU A 98 -1.30 -3.82 9.62
CA LEU A 98 -1.35 -4.80 10.71
C LEU A 98 -0.93 -6.20 10.22
N ASN A 99 -1.45 -6.63 9.07
CA ASN A 99 -1.10 -7.93 8.48
C ASN A 99 0.40 -8.01 8.13
N SER A 100 0.93 -6.96 7.49
CA SER A 100 2.36 -6.87 7.17
C SER A 100 3.23 -6.81 8.42
N PHE A 101 2.81 -6.07 9.44
CA PHE A 101 3.55 -5.96 10.69
C PHE A 101 3.59 -7.28 11.47
N ALA A 102 2.50 -8.05 11.46
CA ALA A 102 2.48 -9.37 12.10
C ALA A 102 3.54 -10.31 11.49
N LEU A 103 3.66 -10.32 10.15
CA LEU A 103 4.70 -11.08 9.45
C LEU A 103 6.11 -10.52 9.73
N PHE A 104 6.28 -9.20 9.65
CA PHE A 104 7.55 -8.54 9.99
C PHE A 104 8.02 -8.91 11.39
N LYS A 105 7.11 -8.87 12.37
CA LYS A 105 7.40 -9.19 13.77
C LYS A 105 7.89 -10.64 13.89
N LYS A 106 7.20 -11.59 13.25
CA LYS A 106 7.61 -13.01 13.23
C LYS A 106 9.02 -13.18 12.65
N LEU A 107 9.29 -12.59 11.49
CA LEU A 107 10.61 -12.67 10.83
C LEU A 107 11.72 -11.93 11.59
N LYS A 108 11.36 -10.97 12.44
CA LYS A 108 12.29 -10.31 13.34
C LYS A 108 12.60 -11.15 14.57
N GLU A 109 11.61 -11.87 15.09
CA GLU A 109 11.75 -12.78 16.22
C GLU A 109 12.59 -14.03 15.85
N ASP A 110 12.48 -14.53 14.62
CA ASP A 110 13.27 -15.68 14.13
C ASP A 110 14.69 -15.31 13.64
N GLY A 111 15.01 -14.01 13.60
CA GLY A 111 16.34 -13.49 13.22
C GLY A 111 16.54 -13.28 11.72
N THR A 112 15.55 -13.58 10.87
CA THR A 112 15.59 -13.27 9.43
C THR A 112 15.73 -11.77 9.18
N ILE A 113 15.00 -10.95 9.95
CA ILE A 113 15.13 -9.48 9.94
C ILE A 113 16.03 -9.05 11.11
N PRO A 114 17.10 -8.28 10.86
CA PRO A 114 17.98 -7.82 11.93
C PRO A 114 17.24 -7.01 13.00
N THR A 115 17.61 -7.21 14.27
CA THR A 115 16.92 -6.62 15.45
C THR A 115 16.86 -5.09 15.43
N HIS A 116 17.81 -4.43 14.78
CA HIS A 116 17.88 -2.97 14.67
C HIS A 116 16.94 -2.38 13.61
N VAL A 117 16.44 -3.19 12.67
CA VAL A 117 15.56 -2.75 11.58
C VAL A 117 14.16 -2.47 12.11
N ARG A 118 13.53 -1.41 11.63
CA ARG A 118 12.14 -1.04 11.98
C ARG A 118 11.22 -1.24 10.78
N PHE A 119 9.95 -1.53 11.06
CA PHE A 119 8.93 -1.60 10.02
C PHE A 119 8.54 -0.21 9.53
N GLN A 120 8.41 -0.03 8.22
CA GLN A 120 7.95 1.19 7.58
C GLN A 120 6.54 0.98 7.02
N VAL A 121 5.60 1.81 7.46
CA VAL A 121 4.27 1.89 6.87
C VAL A 121 4.26 3.04 5.86
N SER A 122 4.18 2.72 4.57
CA SER A 122 3.99 3.71 3.52
C SER A 122 2.49 3.95 3.31
N VAL A 123 2.04 5.16 3.65
CA VAL A 123 0.67 5.62 3.37
C VAL A 123 0.69 6.74 2.35
N PRO A 124 -0.26 6.77 1.41
CA PRO A 124 -0.42 7.90 0.51
C PRO A 124 -0.73 9.19 1.29
N SER A 125 -0.40 10.33 0.68
CA SER A 125 -0.86 11.61 1.20
C SER A 125 -2.38 11.74 1.07
N PRO A 126 -3.02 12.58 1.89
CA PRO A 126 -4.46 12.84 1.76
C PRO A 126 -4.88 13.21 0.33
N LEU A 127 -4.04 13.96 -0.40
CA LEU A 127 -4.28 14.37 -1.78
C LEU A 127 -4.28 13.20 -2.79
N ALA A 128 -3.61 12.10 -2.48
CA ALA A 128 -3.53 10.93 -3.35
C ALA A 128 -4.59 9.87 -3.01
N THR A 129 -5.18 9.90 -1.81
CA THR A 129 -6.27 9.02 -1.38
C THR A 129 -7.66 9.44 -1.86
N VAL A 130 -7.81 10.69 -2.35
CA VAL A 130 -9.11 11.31 -2.70
C VAL A 130 -9.10 11.96 -4.07
#